data_AF-A0A0Q9YV36-F1
#
_entry.id   AF-A0A0Q9YV36-F1
#
_cell.length_a   1.000
_cell.length_b   1.000
_cell.length_c   1.000
_cell.angle_alpha   90.00
_cell.angle_beta   90.00
_cell.angle_gamma   90.00
#
_symmetry.space_group_name_H-M   'P 1'
#
loop_
_entity.id
_entity.type
_entity.pdbx_description
1 polymer ?
#
loop_
_entity_poly.entity_id
_entity_poly.type
_entity_poly.pdbx_seq_one_letter_code
_entity_poly.pdbx_strand_id
1 'polypeptide(L)' 'MQQLSLDSLVQVSGGKCQEIFEMQAPLVHLNIFLNYLTSIEQGTFDASQFLQALIDDGLDPNQLSLKMTLYCGLTD' A
#
# COMPACT_ATOMS: atom_id res chain seq x y z
N MET A 1 20.10 4.45 2.14
CA MET A 1 19.33 3.36 2.78
C MET A 1 18.55 2.64 1.69
N GLN A 2 18.47 1.31 1.71
CA GLN A 2 17.65 0.57 0.75
C GLN A 2 16.17 0.71 1.14
N GLN A 3 15.31 0.94 0.16
CA GLN A 3 13.87 1.12 0.34
C GLN A 3 13.10 0.07 -0.46
N LEU A 4 11.94 -0.32 0.05
CA LEU A 4 10.95 -1.16 -0.63
C LEU A 4 9.86 -0.27 -1.19
N SER A 5 9.47 -0.48 -2.44
CA SER A 5 8.29 0.14 -3.05
C SER A 5 7.19 -0.90 -3.18
N LEU A 6 5.98 -0.57 -2.72
CA LEU A 6 4.79 -1.38 -2.92
C LEU A 6 3.73 -0.57 -3.65
N ASP A 7 3.29 -1.10 -4.78
CA ASP A 7 2.25 -0.50 -5.63
C ASP A 7 1.06 -1.48 -5.68
N SER A 8 -0.11 -1.05 -5.19
CA SER A 8 -1.36 -1.83 -5.24
C SER A 8 -2.42 -1.10 -6.05
N LEU A 9 -3.18 -1.85 -6.86
CA LEU A 9 -4.24 -1.36 -7.73
C LEU A 9 -5.57 -1.99 -7.30
N VAL A 10 -6.46 -1.19 -6.72
CA VAL A 10 -7.80 -1.64 -6.29
C VAL A 10 -8.85 -1.01 -7.20
N GLN A 11 -9.69 -1.82 -7.85
CA GLN A 11 -10.83 -1.29 -8.59
C GLN A 11 -11.93 -0.88 -7.62
N VAL A 12 -12.38 0.37 -7.72
CA VAL A 12 -13.48 0.93 -6.93
C VAL A 12 -14.58 1.48 -7.85
N SER A 13 -15.76 1.74 -7.28
CA SER A 13 -16.91 2.27 -8.03
C SER A 13 -17.36 1.40 -9.21
N GLY A 14 -17.40 0.07 -9.02
CA GLY A 14 -17.86 -0.87 -10.04
C GLY A 14 -16.93 -0.97 -11.26
N GLY A 15 -15.62 -0.77 -11.07
CA GLY A 15 -14.60 -0.86 -12.12
C GLY A 15 -14.35 0.45 -12.88
N LYS A 16 -14.99 1.56 -12.48
CA LYS A 16 -14.82 2.88 -13.12
C LYS A 16 -13.61 3.66 -12.60
N CYS A 17 -13.16 3.34 -11.39
CA CYS A 17 -12.02 3.99 -10.77
C CYS A 17 -11.03 2.96 -10.25
N GLN A 18 -9.77 3.36 -10.15
CA GLN A 18 -8.66 2.59 -9.62
C GLN A 18 -8.02 3.40 -8.51
N GLU A 19 -7.94 2.82 -7.32
CA GLU A 19 -7.09 3.34 -6.25
C GLU A 19 -5.70 2.73 -6.40
N ILE A 20 -4.71 3.59 -6.57
CA ILE A 20 -3.30 3.25 -6.62
C ILE A 20 -2.69 3.61 -5.27
N PHE A 21 -2.17 2.61 -4.57
CA PHE A 21 -1.46 2.78 -3.30
C PHE A 21 0.03 2.55 -3.53
N GLU A 22 0.82 3.62 -3.48
CA GLU A 22 2.27 3.60 -3.66
C GLU A 22 2.93 3.90 -2.31
N MET A 23 3.74 2.99 -1.79
CA MET A 23 4.38 3.17 -0.48
C MET A 23 5.87 2.83 -0.53
N GLN A 24 6.70 3.70 0.05
CA GLN A 24 8.13 3.48 0.22
C GLN A 24 8.48 3.41 1.72
N ALA A 25 9.14 2.33 2.12
CA ALA A 25 9.61 2.16 3.49
C ALA A 25 11.01 1.51 3.53
N PRO A 26 11.75 1.62 4.66
CA PRO A 26 13.03 0.95 4.83
C PRO A 26 12.93 -0.57 4.70
N LEU A 27 13.96 -1.18 4.09
CA LEU A 27 14.00 -2.63 3.81
C LEU A 27 13.95 -3.53 5.06
N VAL A 28 14.21 -2.98 6.24
CA VAL A 28 14.16 -3.71 7.53
C VAL A 28 12.77 -4.29 7.82
N HIS A 29 11.70 -3.69 7.27
CA HIS A 29 10.32 -4.14 7.46
C HIS A 29 9.81 -5.07 6.34
N LEU A 30 10.70 -5.67 5.54
CA LEU A 30 10.33 -6.55 4.41
C LEU A 30 9.40 -7.70 4.82
N ASN A 31 9.60 -8.26 6.01
CA ASN A 31 8.76 -9.31 6.59
C ASN A 31 7.28 -8.88 6.69
N ILE A 32 7.02 -7.65 7.13
CA ILE A 32 5.65 -7.10 7.22
C ILE A 32 5.06 -6.97 5.81
N PHE A 33 5.82 -6.45 4.84
CA PHE A 33 5.37 -6.33 3.44
C PHE A 33 4.98 -7.69 2.84
N LEU A 34 5.79 -8.73 3.05
CA LEU A 34 5.51 -10.07 2.54
C LEU A 34 4.21 -10.65 3.11
N ASN A 35 3.92 -10.41 4.39
CA ASN A 35 2.69 -10.88 5.01
C ASN A 35 1.44 -10.21 4.40
N TYR A 36 1.55 -8.96 3.98
CA TYR A 36 0.42 -8.19 3.44
C TYR A 36 0.28 -8.31 1.92
N LEU A 37 1.32 -8.70 1.19
CA LEU A 37 1.24 -9.01 -0.24
C LEU A 37 0.24 -10.15 -0.53
N THR A 38 0.22 -11.19 0.30
CA THR A 38 -0.78 -12.28 0.18
C THR A 38 -2.22 -11.77 0.40
N SER A 39 -2.41 -10.80 1.29
CA SER A 39 -3.72 -10.16 1.52
C SER A 39 -4.16 -9.29 0.33
N ILE A 40 -3.20 -8.66 -0.38
CA ILE A 40 -3.47 -7.93 -1.64
C ILE A 40 -3.99 -8.90 -2.70
N GLU A 41 -3.34 -10.05 -2.89
CA GLU A 41 -3.76 -11.05 -3.88
C GLU A 41 -5.19 -11.58 -3.62
N GLN A 42 -5.62 -11.59 -2.35
CA GLN A 42 -6.96 -12.02 -1.96
C GLN A 42 -8.01 -10.90 -2.01
N GLY A 43 -7.61 -9.67 -2.35
CA GLY A 43 -8.50 -8.51 -2.40
C GLY A 43 -8.97 -8.04 -1.01
N THR A 44 -8.31 -8.48 0.07
CA THR A 44 -8.65 -8.14 1.46
C THR A 44 -7.65 -7.14 2.05
N PHE A 45 -6.92 -6.41 1.21
CA PHE A 45 -5.90 -5.48 1.67
C PHE A 45 -6.52 -4.23 2.30
N ASP A 46 -6.25 -4.06 3.60
CA ASP A 46 -6.54 -2.84 4.34
C ASP A 46 -5.24 -2.04 4.53
N ALA A 47 -5.15 -0.93 3.80
CA ALA A 47 -4.01 -0.03 3.84
C ALA A 47 -3.75 0.58 5.23
N SER A 48 -4.80 0.86 6.00
CA SER A 48 -4.68 1.43 7.34
C SER A 48 -4.15 0.38 8.32
N GLN A 49 -4.64 -0.86 8.24
CA GLN A 49 -4.13 -1.95 9.06
C GLN A 49 -2.66 -2.26 8.75
N PHE A 50 -2.28 -2.24 7.47
CA PHE A 50 -0.90 -2.42 7.03
C PHE A 50 0.03 -1.33 7.59
N LEU A 51 -0.39 -0.07 7.50
CA LEU A 51 0.39 1.06 8.04
C LEU A 51 0.57 0.95 9.56
N GLN A 52 -0.49 0.58 10.29
CA GLN A 52 -0.41 0.39 11.74
C GLN A 52 0.55 -0.75 12.10
N ALA A 53 0.53 -1.86 11.36
CA ALA A 53 1.46 -2.97 11.59
C ALA A 53 2.92 -2.58 11.42
N LEU A 54 3.23 -1.68 10.47
CA LEU A 54 4.59 -1.14 10.30
C LEU A 54 5.00 -0.24 11.47
N ILE A 55 4.10 0.63 11.94
CA ILE A 55 4.35 1.51 13.10
C ILE A 55 4.58 0.67 14.37
N ASP A 56 3.78 -0.38 14.58
CA ASP A 56 3.89 -1.29 15.71
C ASP A 56 5.21 -2.10 15.68
N ASP A 57 5.75 -2.37 14.48
CA ASP A 57 7.07 -2.97 14.24
C ASP A 57 8.23 -1.95 14.40
N GLY A 58 7.92 -0.71 14.77
CA GLY A 58 8.90 0.33 15.05
C GLY A 58 9.29 1.21 13.86
N LEU A 59 8.52 1.18 12.77
CA LEU A 59 8.72 2.12 11.67
C LEU A 59 8.48 3.56 12.17
N ASP A 60 9.47 4.43 12.00
CA ASP A 60 9.30 5.87 12.16
C ASP A 60 8.41 6.38 11.00
N PRO A 61 7.23 6.97 11.27
CA PRO A 61 6.34 7.51 10.24
C PRO A 61 7.02 8.55 9.35
N ASN A 62 8.05 9.24 9.84
CA ASN A 62 8.81 10.21 9.04
C ASN A 62 9.68 9.56 7.94
N GLN A 63 9.89 8.24 8.02
CA GLN A 63 10.62 7.47 7.01
C GLN A 63 9.70 6.82 5.98
N LEU A 64 8.39 6.96 6.15
CA LEU A 64 7.38 6.43 5.26
C LEU A 64 6.99 7.50 4.22
N SER A 65 7.10 7.15 2.95
CA SER A 65 6.47 7.91 1.87
C SER A 65 5.25 7.14 1.43
N LEU A 66 4.07 7.72 1.57
CA LEU A 66 2.82 7.12 1.13
C LEU A 66 2.12 8.06 0.15
N LYS A 67 1.71 7.52 -0.98
CA LYS A 67 0.91 8.21 -1.98
C LYS A 67 -0.28 7.35 -2.37
N MET A 68 -1.47 7.90 -2.21
CA MET A 68 -2.72 7.30 -2.66
C MET A 68 -3.25 8.15 -3.82
N THR A 69 -3.46 7.51 -4.97
CA THR A 69 -3.99 8.16 -6.16
C THR A 69 -5.28 7.47 -6.57
N LEU A 70 -6.39 8.19 -6.57
CA LEU A 70 -7.63 7.72 -7.18
C LEU A 70 -7.63 8.14 -8.65
N TYR A 71 -7.52 7.16 -9.54
CA TYR A 71 -7.67 7.35 -10.98
C TYR A 71 -9.05 6.84 -11.42
N CYS A 72 -9.99 7.75 -11.62
CA CYS A 72 -11.23 7.43 -12.31
C CYS A 72 -10.99 7.59 -13.81
N GLY A 73 -11.11 6.51 -14.58
CA GLY A 73 -11.13 6.62 -16.03
C GLY A 73 -12.29 7.54 -16.39
N LEU A 74 -12.00 8.75 -16.86
CA LEU A 74 -12.99 9.59 -17.51
C LEU A 74 -13.38 8.81 -18.76
N THR A 75 -14.44 8.00 -18.68
CA THR A 75 -15.15 7.55 -19.87
C THR A 75 -15.68 8.81 -20.53
N ASP A 76 -15.07 9.19 -21.67
CA ASP A 76 -15.66 10.11 -22.66
C ASP A 76 -17.14 9.77 -22.91
#